data_AF-A0A1F6E5Y7-F1
#
_entry.id   AF-A0A1F6E5Y7-F1
#
_cell.length_a   1.000
_cell.length_b   1.000
_cell.length_c   1.000
_cell.angle_alpha   90.00
_cell.angle_beta   90.00
_cell.angle_gamma   90.00
#
_symmetry.space_group_name_H-M   'P 1'
#
loop_
_entity.id
_entity.type
_entity.pdbx_description
1 polymer ?
#
loop_
_entity_poly.entity_id
_entity_poly.type
_entity_poly.pdbx_seq_one_letter_code
_entity_poly.pdbx_strand_id
1 'polypeptide(L)'
;MTLKDFYNREKHVALNAQPRNFRIAKWIVIVLVAGVVYAWKGLAAVGIFLLVCAALGTSLHFFLRWKTDAWTKSWGPYKRIRLDGESLEAET
;
A
#
# COMPACT_ATOMS: atom_id res chain seq x y z
N MET A 1 -14.63 -3.04 17.13
CA MET A 1 -13.19 -2.72 16.99
C MET A 1 -12.99 -1.33 17.54
N THR A 2 -12.07 -1.12 18.50
CA THR A 2 -11.81 0.23 19.00
C THR A 2 -11.03 1.04 17.95
N LEU A 3 -11.06 2.38 18.01
CA LEU A 3 -10.28 3.23 17.10
C LEU A 3 -8.77 2.90 17.13
N LYS A 4 -8.27 2.51 18.31
CA LYS A 4 -6.87 2.11 18.52
C LYS A 4 -6.52 0.82 17.77
N ASP A 5 -7.41 -0.18 17.83
CA ASP A 5 -7.22 -1.45 17.11
C ASP A 5 -7.29 -1.24 15.59
N PHE A 6 -8.21 -0.38 15.14
CA PHE A 6 -8.32 0.00 13.73
C PHE A 6 -7.04 0.67 13.23
N TYR A 7 -6.52 1.67 13.97
CA TYR A 7 -5.29 2.37 13.62
C TYR A 7 -4.07 1.43 13.56
N ASN A 8 -3.90 0.55 14.57
CA ASN A 8 -2.80 -0.41 14.60
C ASN A 8 -2.86 -1.41 13.44
N ARG A 9 -4.07 -1.88 13.09
CA ARG A 9 -4.30 -2.73 11.92
C ARG A 9 -3.93 -2.00 10.63
N GLU A 10 -4.42 -0.78 10.41
CA GLU A 10 -4.12 -0.02 9.19
C GLU A 10 -2.62 0.28 9.05
N LYS A 11 -1.94 0.64 10.15
CA LYS A 11 -0.48 0.82 10.16
C LYS A 11 0.26 -0.47 9.79
N HIS A 12 -0.13 -1.60 10.38
CA HIS A 12 0.50 -2.89 10.09
C HIS A 12 0.30 -3.29 8.62
N VAL A 13 -0.92 -3.14 8.10
CA VAL A 13 -1.25 -3.41 6.69
C VAL A 13 -0.47 -2.48 5.78
N ALA A 14 -0.41 -1.17 6.05
CA ALA A 14 0.33 -0.23 5.23
C ALA A 14 1.83 -0.58 5.10
N LEU A 15 2.43 -1.11 6.17
CA LEU A 15 3.85 -1.46 6.20
C LEU A 15 4.16 -2.86 5.64
N ASN A 16 3.23 -3.81 5.75
CA ASN A 16 3.47 -5.22 5.43
C ASN A 16 2.69 -5.75 4.21
N ALA A 17 1.71 -5.00 3.69
CA ALA A 17 0.91 -5.44 2.55
C ALA A 17 1.69 -5.53 1.23
N GLN A 18 2.81 -4.81 1.10
CA GLN A 18 3.66 -4.89 -0.09
C GLN A 18 4.97 -5.63 0.18
N PRO A 19 5.32 -6.62 -0.66
CA PRO A 19 6.64 -7.24 -0.66
C PRO A 19 7.73 -6.18 -0.77
N ARG A 20 8.85 -6.38 -0.05
CA ARG A 20 10.00 -5.45 -0.08
C ARG A 20 10.50 -5.22 -1.51
N ASN A 21 10.56 -6.29 -2.31
CA ASN A 21 11.02 -6.22 -3.70
C ASN A 21 10.12 -5.34 -4.57
N PHE A 22 8.80 -5.41 -4.37
CA PHE A 22 7.85 -4.56 -5.08
C PHE A 22 8.04 -3.08 -4.71
N ARG A 23 8.26 -2.78 -3.43
CA ARG A 23 8.54 -1.41 -2.98
C ARG A 23 9.80 -0.84 -3.63
N ILE A 24 10.88 -1.62 -3.66
CA ILE A 24 12.15 -1.21 -4.29
C ILE A 24 11.95 -0.97 -5.79
N ALA A 25 11.37 -1.94 -6.50
CA ALA A 25 11.14 -1.84 -7.95
C ALA A 25 10.27 -0.63 -8.30
N LYS A 26 9.19 -0.39 -7.54
CA LYS A 26 8.30 0.77 -7.71
C LYS A 26 9.08 2.09 -7.65
N TRP A 27 9.94 2.26 -6.66
CA TRP A 27 10.73 3.49 -6.52
C TRP A 27 11.78 3.65 -7.60
N ILE A 28 12.46 2.56 -7.99
CA ILE A 28 13.40 2.59 -9.13
C ILE A 28 12.69 3.08 -10.39
N VAL A 29 11.53 2.52 -10.72
CA VAL A 29 10.77 2.93 -11.91
C VAL A 29 10.33 4.40 -11.83
N ILE A 30 9.78 4.83 -10.69
CA ILE A 30 9.33 6.22 -10.52
C ILE A 30 10.50 7.20 -10.68
N VAL A 31 11.66 6.92 -10.07
CA VAL A 31 12.83 7.80 -10.14
C VAL A 31 13.41 7.84 -11.54
N LEU A 32 13.52 6.69 -12.22
CA LEU A 32 14.03 6.63 -13.60
C LEU A 32 13.14 7.44 -14.56
N VAL A 33 11.81 7.23 -14.49
CA VAL A 33 10.88 7.97 -15.34
C VAL A 33 10.89 9.46 -15.01
N ALA A 34 10.93 9.82 -13.73
CA ALA A 34 11.05 11.22 -13.31
C ALA A 34 12.34 11.87 -13.84
N GLY A 35 13.46 11.16 -13.83
CA GLY A 35 14.73 11.64 -14.40
C GLY A 35 14.65 11.89 -15.90
N VAL A 36 14.01 10.98 -16.66
CA VAL A 36 13.77 11.17 -18.10
C VAL A 36 12.85 12.37 -18.36
N VAL A 37 11.75 12.49 -17.61
CA VAL A 37 10.81 13.62 -17.73
C VAL A 37 11.50 14.94 -17.39
N TYR A 38 12.34 14.95 -16.36
CA TYR A 38 13.14 16.11 -15.98
C TYR A 38 14.08 16.54 -17.10
N ALA A 39 14.82 15.60 -17.69
CA ALA A 39 15.76 15.88 -18.76
C ALA A 39 15.08 16.46 -20.02
N TRP A 40 13.81 16.10 -20.28
CA TRP A 40 13.09 16.54 -21.48
C TRP A 40 12.24 17.80 -21.29
N LYS A 41 11.62 17.96 -20.12
CA LYS A 41 10.57 18.98 -19.89
C LYS A 41 10.76 19.76 -18.59
N GLY A 42 11.83 19.48 -17.85
CA GLY A 42 12.19 20.19 -16.62
C GLY A 42 11.30 19.84 -15.42
N LEU A 43 11.49 20.60 -14.34
CA LEU A 43 10.93 20.28 -13.02
C LEU A 43 9.40 20.34 -12.95
N ALA A 44 8.77 21.26 -13.69
CA ALA A 44 7.31 21.40 -13.69
C ALA A 44 6.62 20.13 -14.22
N ALA A 45 7.18 19.51 -15.27
CA ALA A 45 6.65 18.27 -15.83
C ALA A 45 6.81 17.09 -14.87
N VAL A 46 7.91 17.04 -14.10
CA VAL A 46 8.09 16.04 -13.03
C VAL A 46 7.00 16.19 -11.97
N GLY A 47 6.69 17.42 -11.56
CA GLY A 47 5.61 17.69 -10.61
C GLY A 47 4.27 17.16 -11.10
N ILE A 48 3.91 17.45 -12.35
CA ILE A 48 2.68 16.94 -12.97
C ILE A 48 2.68 15.41 -13.03
N PHE A 49 3.79 14.79 -13.45
CA PHE A 49 3.94 13.35 -13.49
C PHE A 49 3.70 12.70 -12.11
N LEU A 50 4.34 13.22 -11.07
CA LEU A 50 4.18 12.70 -9.71
C LEU A 50 2.74 12.88 -9.19
N LEU A 51 2.10 14.01 -9.49
CA LEU A 51 0.70 14.25 -9.14
C LEU A 51 -0.24 13.26 -9.83
N VAL A 52 -0.03 12.98 -11.12
CA VAL A 52 -0.81 11.98 -11.86
C VAL A 52 -0.59 10.59 -11.27
N CYS A 53 0.65 10.19 -10.99
CA CYS A 53 0.93 8.90 -10.33
C CYS A 53 0.27 8.79 -8.97
N ALA A 54 0.30 9.86 -8.17
CA ALA A 54 -0.36 9.90 -6.86
C ALA A 54 -1.87 9.78 -6.99
N ALA A 55 -2.49 10.51 -7.92
CA ALA A 55 -3.91 10.44 -8.19
C ALA A 55 -4.32 9.03 -8.63
N LEU A 56 -3.68 8.47 -9.67
CA LEU A 56 -4.00 7.14 -10.18
C LEU A 56 -3.76 6.04 -9.14
N GLY A 57 -2.63 6.10 -8.42
CA GLY A 57 -2.31 5.13 -7.38
C GLY A 57 -3.31 5.17 -6.23
N THR A 58 -3.73 6.37 -5.82
CA THR A 58 -4.73 6.56 -4.78
C THR A 58 -6.10 6.08 -5.25
N SER A 59 -6.56 6.50 -6.42
CA SER A 59 -7.83 6.05 -7.00
C SER A 59 -7.88 4.54 -7.15
N LEU A 60 -6.81 3.91 -7.67
CA LEU A 60 -6.73 2.46 -7.80
C LEU A 60 -6.74 1.77 -6.43
N HIS A 61 -6.03 2.32 -5.44
CA HIS A 61 -6.04 1.79 -4.07
C HIS A 61 -7.46 1.78 -3.50
N PHE A 62 -8.16 2.91 -3.54
CA PHE A 62 -9.53 3.03 -3.04
C PHE A 62 -10.51 2.16 -3.83
N PHE A 63 -10.37 2.11 -5.16
CA PHE A 63 -11.21 1.28 -6.03
C PHE A 63 -11.06 -0.21 -5.71
N LEU A 64 -9.84 -0.71 -5.62
CA LEU A 64 -9.58 -2.10 -5.23
C LEU A 64 -10.10 -2.38 -3.83
N ARG A 65 -9.91 -1.44 -2.90
CA ARG A 65 -10.36 -1.58 -1.52
C ARG A 65 -11.89 -1.61 -1.41
N TRP A 66 -12.59 -0.87 -2.25
CA TRP A 66 -14.04 -0.96 -2.40
C TRP A 66 -14.46 -2.30 -3.02
N LYS A 67 -13.85 -2.69 -4.14
CA LYS A 67 -14.19 -3.91 -4.87
C LYS A 67 -14.01 -5.18 -4.04
N THR A 68 -13.01 -5.24 -3.16
CA THR A 68 -12.70 -6.44 -2.37
C THR A 68 -13.34 -6.45 -0.98
N ASP A 69 -14.30 -5.55 -0.69
CA ASP A 69 -14.88 -5.35 0.66
C ASP A 69 -13.81 -5.20 1.75
N ALA A 70 -12.67 -4.66 1.38
CA ALA A 70 -11.47 -4.67 2.18
C ALA A 70 -11.52 -3.69 3.37
N TRP A 71 -12.53 -2.82 3.35
CA TRP A 71 -12.94 -1.97 4.45
C TRP A 71 -13.59 -2.76 5.59
N THR A 72 -14.26 -3.87 5.28
CA THR A 72 -15.06 -4.65 6.23
C THR A 72 -14.48 -6.05 6.47
N LYS A 73 -13.64 -6.56 5.57
CA LYS A 73 -12.98 -7.87 5.67
C LYS A 73 -11.49 -7.72 6.02
N SER A 74 -10.94 -8.69 6.76
CA SER A 74 -9.50 -8.79 6.98
C SER A 74 -8.79 -9.17 5.67
N TRP A 75 -7.75 -8.42 5.29
CA TRP A 75 -6.95 -8.73 4.10
C TRP A 75 -6.05 -9.95 4.33
N GLY A 76 -6.10 -10.93 3.43
CA GLY A 76 -5.20 -12.09 3.39
C GLY A 76 -5.49 -13.17 4.44
N PRO A 77 -4.82 -14.34 4.37
CA PRO A 77 -5.02 -15.50 5.25
C PRO A 77 -4.48 -15.28 6.67
N TYR A 78 -4.71 -14.09 7.23
CA TYR A 78 -4.41 -13.84 8.61
C TYR A 78 -5.46 -14.56 9.45
N LYS A 79 -5.06 -15.73 9.96
CA LYS A 79 -5.51 -16.24 11.26
C LYS A 79 -5.81 -15.04 12.14
N ARG A 80 -6.99 -15.04 12.78
CA ARG A 80 -7.33 -14.03 13.79
C ARG A 80 -6.15 -13.91 14.75
N ILE A 81 -5.38 -12.83 14.64
CA ILE A 81 -4.32 -12.56 15.59
C ILE A 81 -5.06 -12.19 16.86
N ARG A 82 -5.05 -13.11 17.83
CA ARG A 82 -5.61 -12.85 19.14
C ARG A 82 -4.63 -11.88 19.83
N LEU A 83 -5.14 -10.76 20.34
CA LEU A 83 -4.35 -9.60 20.82
C LEU A 83 -3.66 -9.85 22.17
N ASP A 84 -3.50 -11.12 22.55
CA ASP A 84 -2.97 -11.67 23.80
C ASP A 84 -1.61 -12.36 23.62
N GLY A 85 -1.05 -12.38 22.40
CA GLY A 85 0.35 -12.75 22.16
C GLY A 85 0.63 -14.23 21.89
N GLU A 86 -0.39 -15.08 21.81
CA GLU A 86 -0.23 -16.49 21.43
C GLU A 86 -0.73 -16.74 19.99
N SER A 87 0.18 -17.17 19.12
CA SER A 87 -0.17 -17.68 17.80
C SER A 87 -0.73 -19.09 17.93
N LEU A 88 -1.99 -19.31 17.53
CA LEU A 88 -2.52 -20.66 17.36
C LEU A 88 -1.71 -21.37 16.27
N GLU A 89 -1.05 -22.48 16.62
CA GLU A 89 -0.54 -23.43 15.63
C GLU A 89 -1.73 -23.95 14.81
N ALA A 90 -1.51 -24.20 13.52
CA ALA A 90 -2.57 -24.75 12.67
C ALA A 90 -2.76 -26.20 13.06
N GLU A 91 -3.91 -26.54 13.65
CA GLU A 91 -4.36 -27.93 13.65
C GLU A 91 -4.48 -28.38 12.19
N THR A 92 -3.69 -29.40 11.87
CA THR A 92 -3.64 -30.16 10.62
C THR A 92 -4.92 -30.93 10.35
#